data_AF-X0WCJ0-F1
#
_entry.id   AF-X0WCJ0-F1
#
_cell.length_a   1.000
_cell.length_b   1.000
_cell.length_c   1.000
_cell.angle_alpha   90.00
_cell.angle_beta   90.00
_cell.angle_gamma   90.00
#
_symmetry.space_group_name_H-M   'P 1'
#
loop_
_entity.id
_entity.type
_entity.pdbx_description
1 polymer ?
#
loop_
_entity_poly.entity_id
_entity_poly.type
_entity_poly.pdbx_seq_one_letter_code
_entity_poly.pdbx_strand_id
1 'polypeptide(L)'
;ELIKNQQTLKESENRYREAFEQLNDEMKERRQAEEDLGESEERFREMAEHIREAFWLYDWKKRKAIYISPAYEVIWDRPIGDFYERADAWDESVHPDDLEYAVDSFERIAETGASEKREYRIIRPDGSVRWVSDSGFAIRDKNGQVVRIAGIAEDITERKQAEVALRESEERFRELAELMPETVFEVDLEGKLQFVNRNAFNNFGYTQQDLKKGLSSFDMIVPKDREPARDNVAKILSGEKSGINE
;
A
#
# COMPACT_ATOMS: atom_id res chain seq x y z
N GLU A 1 -29.13 55.28 -54.21
CA GLU A 1 -29.64 54.28 -53.23
C GLU A 1 -29.22 52.85 -53.55
N LEU A 2 -29.41 52.36 -54.79
CA LEU A 2 -29.02 50.99 -55.18
C LEU A 2 -27.57 50.58 -54.86
N ILE A 3 -26.60 51.46 -55.10
CA ILE A 3 -25.17 51.19 -54.82
C ILE A 3 -24.90 51.08 -53.31
N LYS A 4 -25.54 51.93 -52.50
CA LYS A 4 -25.45 51.86 -51.03
C LYS A 4 -26.04 50.53 -50.53
N ASN A 5 -27.22 50.15 -51.01
CA ASN A 5 -27.83 48.86 -50.65
C ASN A 5 -26.97 47.65 -51.05
N GLN A 6 -26.32 47.69 -52.22
CA GLN A 6 -25.41 46.62 -52.64
C GLN A 6 -24.12 46.55 -51.81
N GLN A 7 -23.58 47.69 -51.36
CA GLN A 7 -22.44 47.72 -50.44
C GLN A 7 -22.82 47.17 -49.05
N THR A 8 -23.95 47.60 -48.49
CA THR A 8 -24.41 47.13 -47.18
C THR A 8 -24.71 45.62 -47.19
N LEU A 9 -25.23 45.09 -48.30
CA LEU A 9 -25.47 43.65 -48.47
C LEU A 9 -24.15 42.86 -48.48
N LYS A 10 -23.14 43.34 -49.22
CA LYS A 10 -21.80 42.73 -49.26
C LYS A 10 -21.11 42.74 -47.89
N GLU A 11 -21.22 43.84 -47.16
CA GLU A 11 -20.69 43.95 -45.79
C GLU A 11 -21.42 43.02 -44.81
N SER A 12 -22.71 42.78 -45.03
CA SER A 12 -23.47 41.79 -44.26
C SER A 12 -23.04 40.36 -44.60
N GLU A 13 -22.88 40.02 -45.88
CA GLU A 13 -22.44 38.70 -46.32
C GLU A 13 -21.02 38.36 -45.83
N ASN A 14 -20.10 39.33 -45.86
CA ASN A 14 -18.76 39.14 -45.31
C ASN A 14 -18.81 38.92 -43.79
N ARG A 15 -19.60 39.70 -43.05
CA ARG A 15 -19.80 39.47 -41.60
C ARG A 15 -20.39 38.09 -41.29
N TYR A 16 -21.35 37.63 -42.08
CA TYR A 16 -21.90 36.29 -41.91
C TYR A 16 -20.88 35.19 -42.21
N ARG A 17 -20.02 35.39 -43.22
CA ARG A 17 -18.95 34.45 -43.55
C ARG A 17 -17.90 34.38 -42.44
N GLU A 18 -17.44 35.52 -41.94
CA GLU A 18 -16.47 35.59 -40.83
C GLU A 18 -17.04 34.96 -39.55
N ALA A 19 -18.31 35.24 -39.22
CA ALA A 19 -18.96 34.63 -38.07
C ALA A 19 -19.16 33.11 -38.23
N PHE A 20 -19.45 32.65 -39.45
CA PHE A 20 -19.59 31.22 -39.75
C PHE A 20 -18.24 30.49 -39.68
N GLU A 21 -17.16 31.12 -40.14
CA GLU A 21 -15.80 30.58 -40.01
C GLU A 21 -15.39 30.49 -38.54
N GLN A 22 -15.59 31.56 -37.75
CA GLN A 22 -15.33 31.53 -36.30
C GLN A 22 -16.13 30.44 -35.58
N LEU A 23 -17.43 30.30 -35.89
CA LEU A 23 -18.27 29.27 -35.28
C LEU A 23 -17.80 27.85 -35.64
N ASN A 24 -17.36 27.63 -36.87
CA ASN A 24 -16.83 26.33 -37.28
C ASN A 24 -15.50 26.00 -36.58
N ASP A 25 -14.64 27.00 -36.40
CA ASP A 25 -13.39 26.83 -35.66
C ASP A 25 -13.66 26.51 -34.19
N GLU A 26 -14.56 27.26 -33.53
CA GLU A 26 -14.97 27.00 -32.14
C GLU A 26 -15.63 25.62 -31.97
N MET A 27 -16.49 25.22 -32.92
CA MET A 27 -17.10 23.88 -32.94
C MET A 27 -16.07 22.77 -33.13
N LYS A 28 -15.00 23.02 -33.90
CA LYS A 28 -13.92 22.06 -34.11
C LYS A 28 -13.06 21.92 -32.86
N GLU A 29 -12.69 23.04 -32.25
CA GLU A 29 -11.94 23.05 -30.98
C GLU A 29 -12.73 22.35 -29.87
N ARG A 30 -14.04 22.62 -29.78
CA ARG A 30 -14.91 21.97 -28.80
C ARG A 30 -15.01 20.46 -29.02
N ARG A 31 -15.15 20.00 -30.27
CA ARG A 31 -15.18 18.56 -30.58
C ARG A 31 -13.87 17.87 -30.18
N GLN A 32 -12.73 18.48 -30.48
CA GLN A 32 -11.44 17.92 -30.07
C GLN A 32 -11.34 17.83 -28.54
N ALA A 33 -11.74 18.86 -27.82
CA ALA A 33 -11.74 18.85 -26.35
C ALA A 33 -12.69 17.79 -25.77
N GLU A 34 -13.85 17.57 -26.40
CA GLU A 34 -14.80 16.52 -26.01
C GLU A 34 -14.24 15.11 -26.29
N GLU A 35 -13.54 14.91 -27.41
CA GLU A 35 -12.85 13.65 -27.74
C GLU A 35 -11.71 13.36 -26.75
N ASP A 36 -10.83 14.33 -26.50
CA ASP A 36 -9.69 14.20 -25.57
C ASP A 36 -10.17 13.90 -24.14
N LEU A 37 -11.28 14.54 -23.72
CA LEU A 37 -11.91 14.28 -22.44
C LEU A 37 -12.48 12.85 -22.40
N GLY A 38 -13.19 12.43 -23.45
CA GLY A 38 -13.74 11.08 -23.57
C GLY A 38 -12.65 10.01 -23.44
N GLU A 39 -11.53 10.17 -24.15
CA GLU A 39 -10.40 9.24 -24.01
C GLU A 39 -9.81 9.25 -22.60
N SER A 40 -9.69 10.42 -21.96
CA SER A 40 -9.14 10.53 -20.61
C SER A 40 -10.06 9.87 -19.58
N GLU A 41 -11.38 10.02 -19.73
CA GLU A 41 -12.38 9.38 -18.87
C GLU A 41 -12.39 7.86 -19.05
N GLU A 42 -12.25 7.37 -20.28
CA GLU A 42 -12.14 5.93 -20.57
C GLU A 42 -10.89 5.33 -19.93
N ARG A 43 -9.72 5.95 -20.12
CA ARG A 43 -8.47 5.51 -19.47
C ARG A 43 -8.59 5.46 -17.94
N PHE A 44 -9.22 6.46 -17.33
CA PHE A 44 -9.44 6.47 -15.89
C PHE A 44 -10.37 5.34 -15.44
N ARG A 45 -11.47 5.11 -16.17
CA ARG A 45 -12.44 4.06 -15.88
C ARG A 45 -11.80 2.68 -15.95
N GLU A 46 -11.06 2.40 -17.02
CA GLU A 46 -10.35 1.12 -17.18
C GLU A 46 -9.41 0.84 -16.02
N MET A 47 -8.64 1.84 -15.57
CA MET A 47 -7.78 1.70 -14.40
C MET A 47 -8.60 1.43 -13.13
N ALA A 48 -9.64 2.21 -12.88
CA ALA A 48 -10.44 2.10 -11.67
C ALA A 48 -11.21 0.77 -11.56
N GLU A 49 -11.59 0.16 -12.68
CA GLU A 49 -12.30 -1.12 -12.72
C GLU A 49 -11.39 -2.34 -12.47
N HIS A 50 -10.10 -2.25 -12.78
CA HIS A 50 -9.18 -3.39 -12.70
C HIS A 50 -8.19 -3.32 -11.52
N ILE A 51 -7.91 -2.13 -11.00
CA ILE A 51 -7.05 -1.96 -9.84
C ILE A 51 -7.79 -2.43 -8.58
N ARG A 52 -7.09 -3.18 -7.72
CA ARG A 52 -7.67 -3.80 -6.53
C ARG A 52 -7.71 -2.86 -5.33
N GLU A 53 -6.86 -1.84 -5.32
CA GLU A 53 -6.89 -0.77 -4.35
C GLU A 53 -8.09 0.16 -4.61
N ALA A 54 -8.78 0.53 -3.54
CA ALA A 54 -9.87 1.48 -3.60
C ALA A 54 -9.32 2.91 -3.69
N PHE A 55 -9.60 3.61 -4.79
CA PHE A 55 -9.35 5.04 -4.91
C PHE A 55 -10.56 5.78 -4.38
N TRP A 56 -10.34 6.78 -3.55
CA TRP A 56 -11.43 7.60 -3.03
C TRP A 56 -11.09 9.08 -3.12
N LEU A 57 -12.13 9.89 -3.31
CA LEU A 57 -12.06 11.34 -3.39
C LEU A 57 -13.22 11.93 -2.59
N TYR A 58 -12.88 12.84 -1.68
CA TYR A 58 -13.81 13.43 -0.73
C TYR A 58 -13.75 14.96 -0.83
N ASP A 59 -14.91 15.60 -0.92
CA ASP A 59 -15.06 17.06 -0.84
C ASP A 59 -14.98 17.47 0.64
N TRP A 60 -13.85 18.08 1.02
CA TRP A 60 -13.63 18.48 2.40
C TRP A 60 -14.60 19.60 2.83
N LYS A 61 -14.90 20.53 1.93
CA LYS A 61 -15.77 21.68 2.24
C LYS A 61 -17.24 21.28 2.35
N LYS A 62 -17.69 20.34 1.50
CA LYS A 62 -19.08 19.86 1.50
C LYS A 62 -19.30 18.65 2.41
N ARG A 63 -18.22 18.09 2.98
CA ARG A 63 -18.23 16.87 3.79
C ARG A 63 -18.97 15.73 3.06
N LYS A 64 -18.61 15.50 1.80
CA LYS A 64 -19.28 14.54 0.91
C LYS A 64 -18.30 13.77 0.05
N ALA A 65 -18.51 12.46 -0.10
CA ALA A 65 -17.83 11.64 -1.10
C ALA A 65 -18.09 12.17 -2.52
N ILE A 66 -17.02 12.37 -3.29
CA ILE A 66 -17.08 12.71 -4.72
C ILE A 66 -16.99 11.44 -5.55
N TYR A 67 -16.06 10.54 -5.20
CA TYR A 67 -15.80 9.34 -5.96
C TYR A 67 -15.21 8.25 -5.05
N ILE A 68 -15.55 7.00 -5.33
CA ILE A 68 -14.81 5.83 -4.87
C ILE A 68 -14.79 4.79 -6.00
N SER A 69 -13.70 4.03 -6.16
CA SER A 69 -13.59 3.01 -7.20
C SER A 69 -14.37 1.74 -6.84
N PRO A 70 -14.76 0.91 -7.84
CA PRO A 70 -15.47 -0.35 -7.61
C PRO A 70 -14.77 -1.35 -6.67
N ALA A 71 -13.44 -1.23 -6.51
CA ALA A 71 -12.69 -2.00 -5.52
C ALA A 71 -13.24 -1.86 -4.08
N TYR A 72 -13.98 -0.78 -3.77
CA TYR A 72 -14.71 -0.66 -2.50
C TYR A 72 -15.64 -1.84 -2.24
N GLU A 73 -16.39 -2.28 -3.25
CA GLU A 73 -17.33 -3.40 -3.09
C GLU A 73 -16.58 -4.70 -2.77
N VAL A 74 -15.37 -4.86 -3.28
CA VAL A 74 -14.53 -6.05 -3.03
C VAL A 74 -13.89 -6.01 -1.64
N ILE A 75 -13.39 -4.84 -1.22
CA ILE A 75 -12.68 -4.69 0.06
C ILE A 75 -13.65 -4.59 1.24
N TRP A 76 -14.74 -3.83 1.10
CA TRP A 76 -15.73 -3.61 2.16
C TRP A 76 -16.92 -4.56 2.10
N ASP A 77 -17.13 -5.28 0.99
CA ASP A 77 -18.31 -6.14 0.79
C ASP A 77 -19.62 -5.37 1.00
N ARG A 78 -19.64 -4.11 0.56
CA ARG A 78 -20.78 -3.18 0.66
C ARG A 78 -21.05 -2.55 -0.70
N PRO A 79 -22.31 -2.28 -1.05
CA PRO A 79 -22.64 -1.59 -2.29
C PRO A 79 -21.97 -0.22 -2.34
N ILE A 80 -21.44 0.16 -3.50
CA ILE A 80 -20.77 1.46 -3.65
C ILE A 80 -21.71 2.64 -3.39
N GLY A 81 -23.01 2.46 -3.63
CA GLY A 81 -24.07 3.44 -3.35
C GLY A 81 -24.10 3.87 -1.89
N ASP A 82 -23.86 2.97 -0.94
CA ASP A 82 -23.85 3.27 0.49
C ASP A 82 -22.84 4.38 0.82
N PHE A 83 -21.66 4.34 0.19
CA PHE A 83 -20.59 5.31 0.40
C PHE A 83 -20.99 6.74 -0.03
N TYR A 84 -21.92 6.86 -0.97
CA TYR A 84 -22.40 8.16 -1.46
C TYR A 84 -23.66 8.64 -0.75
N GLU A 85 -24.50 7.73 -0.29
CA GLU A 85 -25.80 8.03 0.31
C GLU A 85 -25.72 8.27 1.81
N ARG A 86 -24.79 7.59 2.50
CA ARG A 86 -24.67 7.64 3.96
C ARG A 86 -23.33 8.22 4.37
N ALA A 87 -23.37 9.33 5.12
CA ALA A 87 -22.17 10.05 5.52
C ALA A 87 -21.29 9.25 6.50
N ASP A 88 -21.89 8.31 7.23
CA ASP A 88 -21.30 7.44 8.25
C ASP A 88 -21.00 6.02 7.75
N ALA A 89 -21.27 5.69 6.48
CA ALA A 89 -21.06 4.33 5.95
C ALA A 89 -19.63 3.82 6.14
N TRP A 90 -18.64 4.72 6.04
CA TRP A 90 -17.25 4.38 6.32
C TRP A 90 -17.00 4.20 7.82
N ASP A 91 -17.41 5.15 8.66
CA ASP A 91 -17.26 5.10 10.13
C ASP A 91 -17.85 3.80 10.70
N GLU A 92 -19.06 3.42 10.30
CA GLU A 92 -19.74 2.18 10.71
C GLU A 92 -19.04 0.90 10.25
N SER A 93 -18.15 1.01 9.25
CA SER A 93 -17.36 -0.13 8.79
C SER A 93 -16.07 -0.30 9.57
N VAL A 94 -15.55 0.76 10.21
CA VAL A 94 -14.29 0.69 10.96
C VAL A 94 -14.52 -0.08 12.25
N HIS A 95 -13.55 -0.92 12.61
CA HIS A 95 -13.58 -1.64 13.88
C HIS A 95 -13.64 -0.63 15.05
N PRO A 96 -14.48 -0.83 16.08
CA PRO A 96 -14.68 0.16 17.15
C PRO A 96 -13.39 0.64 17.83
N ASP A 97 -12.47 -0.29 18.10
CA ASP A 97 -11.16 0.02 18.69
C ASP A 97 -10.26 0.92 17.82
N ASP A 98 -10.50 0.96 16.51
CA ASP A 98 -9.65 1.66 15.54
C ASP A 98 -10.31 2.95 15.03
N LEU A 99 -11.58 3.20 15.36
CA LEU A 99 -12.39 4.30 14.82
C LEU A 99 -11.80 5.67 15.16
N GLU A 100 -11.49 5.92 16.44
CA GLU A 100 -10.93 7.19 16.90
C GLU A 100 -9.62 7.51 16.15
N TYR A 101 -8.70 6.55 16.10
CA TYR A 101 -7.44 6.69 15.38
C TYR A 101 -7.63 6.96 13.87
N ALA A 102 -8.57 6.24 13.24
CA ALA A 102 -8.83 6.36 11.81
C ALA A 102 -9.43 7.72 11.43
N VAL A 103 -10.37 8.23 12.24
CA VAL A 103 -11.01 9.54 12.06
C VAL A 103 -10.00 10.66 12.30
N ASP A 104 -9.25 10.61 13.40
CA ASP A 104 -8.25 11.64 13.74
C ASP A 104 -7.21 11.81 12.64
N SER A 105 -6.77 10.70 12.04
CA SER A 105 -5.84 10.75 10.91
C SER A 105 -6.42 11.45 9.69
N PHE A 106 -7.73 11.34 9.45
CA PHE A 106 -8.39 12.00 8.35
C PHE A 106 -8.47 13.52 8.58
N GLU A 107 -8.72 13.94 9.82
CA GLU A 107 -8.70 15.35 10.21
C GLU A 107 -7.30 15.97 10.12
N ARG A 108 -6.25 15.24 10.53
CA ARG A 108 -4.85 15.71 10.38
C ARG A 108 -4.47 15.98 8.94
N ILE A 109 -4.95 15.20 7.97
CA ILE A 109 -4.72 15.49 6.55
C ILE A 109 -5.34 16.85 6.19
N ALA A 110 -6.53 17.17 6.69
CA ALA A 110 -7.16 18.45 6.40
C ALA A 110 -6.45 19.65 7.03
N GLU A 111 -5.98 19.50 8.27
CA GLU A 111 -5.36 20.57 9.05
C GLU A 111 -3.93 20.87 8.57
N THR A 112 -3.13 19.82 8.43
CA THR A 112 -1.71 19.95 8.03
C THR A 112 -1.58 20.06 6.51
N GLY A 113 -2.49 19.41 5.78
CA GLY A 113 -2.37 19.12 4.35
C GLY A 113 -1.11 18.35 3.98
N ALA A 114 -0.53 17.61 4.92
CA ALA A 114 0.42 16.54 4.67
C ALA A 114 -0.33 15.25 4.30
N SER A 115 0.38 14.34 3.65
CA SER A 115 -0.11 12.98 3.43
C SER A 115 0.00 12.16 4.71
N GLU A 116 -1.02 11.36 5.02
CA GLU A 116 -1.03 10.44 6.16
C GLU A 116 -1.26 9.01 5.66
N LYS A 117 -0.55 8.06 6.25
CA LYS A 117 -0.76 6.62 6.04
C LYS A 117 -1.21 6.00 7.36
N ARG A 118 -2.26 5.19 7.29
CA ARG A 118 -2.86 4.51 8.44
C ARG A 118 -3.23 3.08 8.09
N GLU A 119 -3.10 2.19 9.07
CA GLU A 119 -3.59 0.82 8.97
C GLU A 119 -4.67 0.62 10.04
N TYR A 120 -5.85 0.16 9.66
CA TYR A 120 -6.98 -0.07 10.56
C TYR A 120 -7.79 -1.28 10.13
N ARG A 121 -8.59 -1.79 11.05
CA ARG A 121 -9.51 -2.91 10.78
C ARG A 121 -10.86 -2.39 10.32
N ILE A 122 -11.48 -3.11 9.40
CA ILE A 122 -12.88 -2.95 9.02
C ILE A 122 -13.66 -4.22 9.32
N ILE A 123 -14.96 -4.09 9.55
CA ILE A 123 -15.93 -5.17 9.76
C ILE A 123 -16.88 -5.18 8.56
N ARG A 124 -16.83 -6.27 7.80
CA ARG A 124 -17.73 -6.51 6.66
C ARG A 124 -19.14 -6.91 7.14
N PRO A 125 -20.17 -6.83 6.28
CA PRO A 125 -21.53 -7.23 6.65
C PRO A 125 -21.66 -8.69 7.10
N ASP A 126 -20.80 -9.59 6.62
CA ASP A 126 -20.71 -10.98 7.06
C ASP A 126 -20.07 -11.16 8.45
N GLY A 127 -19.59 -10.08 9.06
CA GLY A 127 -18.88 -10.06 10.34
C GLY A 127 -17.39 -10.35 10.25
N SER A 128 -16.85 -10.63 9.06
CA SER A 128 -15.42 -10.84 8.89
C SER A 128 -14.63 -9.54 9.09
N VAL A 129 -13.45 -9.67 9.70
CA VAL A 129 -12.54 -8.55 9.92
C VAL A 129 -11.47 -8.53 8.84
N ARG A 130 -11.27 -7.37 8.21
CA ARG A 130 -10.19 -7.13 7.24
C ARG A 130 -9.28 -6.03 7.75
N TRP A 131 -8.01 -6.11 7.37
CA TRP A 131 -7.05 -5.03 7.59
C TRP A 131 -6.93 -4.19 6.31
N VAL A 132 -7.04 -2.88 6.47
CA VAL A 132 -6.92 -1.90 5.39
C VAL A 132 -5.74 -0.98 5.66
N SER A 133 -4.87 -0.82 4.68
CA SER A 133 -3.85 0.23 4.63
C SER A 133 -4.37 1.38 3.77
N ASP A 134 -4.62 2.53 4.38
CA ASP A 134 -5.19 3.70 3.72
C ASP A 134 -4.19 4.86 3.75
N SER A 135 -3.91 5.43 2.57
CA SER A 135 -3.03 6.58 2.40
C SER A 135 -3.82 7.73 1.78
N GLY A 136 -3.93 8.85 2.49
CA GLY A 136 -4.66 10.03 2.04
C GLY A 136 -3.75 11.26 1.93
N PHE A 137 -4.10 12.18 1.04
CA PHE A 137 -3.43 13.46 0.83
C PHE A 137 -4.42 14.58 0.52
N ALA A 138 -4.05 15.80 0.91
CA ALA A 138 -4.89 16.99 0.70
C ALA A 138 -4.69 17.59 -0.70
N ILE A 139 -5.79 17.98 -1.33
CA ILE A 139 -5.82 18.77 -2.56
C ILE A 139 -6.24 20.19 -2.21
N ARG A 140 -5.43 21.17 -2.61
CA ARG A 140 -5.59 22.58 -2.27
C ARG A 140 -6.11 23.39 -3.45
N ASP A 141 -6.87 24.45 -3.16
CA ASP A 141 -7.24 25.45 -4.16
C ASP A 141 -6.09 26.45 -4.40
N LYS A 142 -6.31 27.39 -5.32
CA LYS A 142 -5.36 28.45 -5.68
C LYS A 142 -4.93 29.35 -4.52
N ASN A 143 -5.68 29.37 -3.41
CA ASN A 143 -5.36 30.14 -2.22
C ASN A 143 -4.64 29.29 -1.16
N GLY A 144 -4.29 28.03 -1.46
CA GLY A 144 -3.63 27.10 -0.54
C GLY A 144 -4.57 26.42 0.45
N GLN A 145 -5.89 26.65 0.36
CA GLN A 145 -6.86 26.05 1.25
C GLN A 145 -7.20 24.63 0.80
N VAL A 146 -7.22 23.68 1.73
CA VAL A 146 -7.66 22.30 1.46
C VAL A 146 -9.13 22.32 1.03
N VAL A 147 -9.40 21.78 -0.16
CA VAL A 147 -10.74 21.67 -0.76
C VAL A 147 -11.21 20.22 -0.88
N ARG A 148 -10.28 19.30 -1.08
CA ARG A 148 -10.57 17.87 -1.22
C ARG A 148 -9.50 17.06 -0.53
N ILE A 149 -9.84 15.84 -0.19
CA ILE A 149 -8.90 14.81 0.25
C ILE A 149 -9.07 13.64 -0.70
N ALA A 150 -7.96 13.10 -1.18
CA ALA A 150 -7.94 11.92 -2.03
C ALA A 150 -7.01 10.88 -1.42
N GLY A 151 -7.22 9.62 -1.78
CA GLY A 151 -6.36 8.56 -1.29
C GLY A 151 -6.59 7.22 -1.94
N ILE A 152 -5.82 6.25 -1.44
CA ILE A 152 -5.86 4.85 -1.83
C ILE A 152 -5.98 3.99 -0.59
N ALA A 153 -6.83 2.96 -0.66
CA ALA A 153 -6.99 1.97 0.38
C ALA A 153 -6.75 0.56 -0.17
N GLU A 154 -5.87 -0.18 0.50
CA GLU A 154 -5.42 -1.51 0.11
C GLU A 154 -5.84 -2.53 1.18
N ASP A 155 -6.42 -3.66 0.78
CA ASP A 155 -6.62 -4.81 1.68
C ASP A 155 -5.28 -5.48 1.96
N ILE A 156 -4.80 -5.37 3.20
CA ILE A 156 -3.54 -5.95 3.67
C ILE A 156 -3.79 -7.15 4.61
N THR A 157 -4.99 -7.73 4.59
CA THR A 157 -5.37 -8.84 5.48
C THR A 157 -4.47 -10.04 5.31
N GLU A 158 -4.19 -10.44 4.07
CA GLU A 158 -3.31 -11.59 3.78
C GLU A 158 -1.89 -11.34 4.31
N ARG A 159 -1.37 -10.12 4.14
CA ARG A 159 -0.06 -9.72 4.67
C ARG A 159 -0.03 -9.81 6.19
N LYS A 160 -1.05 -9.28 6.89
CA LYS A 160 -1.14 -9.34 8.35
C LYS A 160 -1.28 -10.77 8.86
N GLN A 161 -2.08 -11.61 8.19
CA GLN A 161 -2.23 -13.03 8.54
C GLN A 161 -0.91 -13.80 8.35
N ALA A 162 -0.17 -13.53 7.28
CA ALA A 162 1.13 -14.12 7.05
C ALA A 162 2.17 -13.68 8.09
N GLU A 163 2.19 -12.40 8.47
CA GLU A 163 3.06 -11.87 9.53
C GLU A 163 2.76 -12.54 10.89
N VAL A 164 1.49 -12.71 11.23
CA VAL A 164 1.07 -13.40 12.47
C VAL A 164 1.44 -14.88 12.43
N ALA A 165 1.13 -15.60 11.35
CA ALA A 165 1.43 -17.02 11.21
C ALA A 165 2.94 -17.29 11.25
N LEU A 166 3.75 -16.42 10.63
CA LEU A 166 5.20 -16.49 10.71
C LEU A 166 5.68 -16.33 12.15
N ARG A 167 5.19 -15.30 12.84
CA ARG A 167 5.53 -15.05 14.24
C ARG A 167 5.15 -16.21 15.15
N GLU A 168 3.94 -16.75 15.02
CA GLU A 168 3.49 -17.92 15.80
C GLU A 168 4.35 -19.16 15.52
N SER A 169 4.76 -19.36 14.27
CA SER A 169 5.67 -20.44 13.89
C SER A 169 7.07 -20.26 14.50
N GLU A 170 7.61 -19.03 14.49
CA GLU A 170 8.91 -18.71 15.10
C GLU A 170 8.89 -18.88 16.62
N GLU A 171 7.81 -18.42 17.27
CA GLU A 171 7.60 -18.58 18.71
C GLU A 171 7.50 -20.07 19.06
N ARG A 172 6.71 -20.85 18.32
CA ARG A 172 6.59 -22.30 18.51
C ARG A 172 7.91 -23.03 18.27
N PHE A 173 8.67 -22.67 17.24
CA PHE A 173 10.00 -23.23 16.98
C PHE A 173 10.92 -22.96 18.17
N ARG A 174 10.96 -21.72 18.66
CA ARG A 174 11.78 -21.33 19.81
C ARG A 174 11.41 -22.13 21.06
N GLU A 175 10.14 -22.25 21.37
CA GLU A 175 9.67 -23.04 22.52
C GLU A 175 10.09 -24.51 22.43
N LEU A 176 9.91 -25.13 21.27
CA LEU A 176 10.31 -26.53 21.07
C LEU A 176 11.83 -26.69 21.20
N ALA A 177 12.62 -25.84 20.55
CA ALA A 177 14.07 -25.91 20.61
C ALA A 177 14.61 -25.68 22.04
N GLU A 178 13.99 -24.81 22.83
CA GLU A 178 14.34 -24.54 24.23
C GLU A 178 14.08 -25.73 25.17
N LEU A 179 13.13 -26.60 24.82
CA LEU A 179 12.80 -27.80 25.58
C LEU A 179 13.60 -29.03 25.16
N MET A 180 14.28 -28.98 24.01
CA MET A 180 15.07 -30.12 23.52
C MET A 180 16.32 -30.35 24.40
N PRO A 181 16.62 -31.61 24.75
CA PRO A 181 17.83 -31.96 25.50
C PRO A 181 19.10 -31.93 24.64
N GLU A 182 18.97 -31.74 23.33
CA GLU A 182 20.08 -31.62 22.38
C GLU A 182 20.49 -30.16 22.22
N THR A 183 21.74 -29.91 21.84
CA THR A 183 22.19 -28.56 21.47
C THR A 183 21.59 -28.23 20.11
N VAL A 184 20.76 -27.19 20.05
CA VAL A 184 20.20 -26.64 18.81
C VAL A 184 20.78 -25.25 18.60
N PHE A 185 21.31 -25.01 17.41
CA PHE A 185 21.79 -23.70 17.01
C PHE A 185 21.53 -23.44 15.53
N GLU A 186 21.39 -22.17 15.19
CA GLU A 186 21.28 -21.66 13.83
C GLU A 186 22.45 -20.70 13.59
N VAL A 187 23.06 -20.79 12.41
CA VAL A 187 24.16 -19.92 12.00
C VAL A 187 23.87 -19.31 10.64
N ASP A 188 24.43 -18.13 10.38
CA ASP A 188 24.48 -17.58 9.03
C ASP A 188 25.60 -18.24 8.19
N LEU A 189 25.75 -17.80 6.94
CA LEU A 189 26.75 -18.32 6.00
C LEU A 189 28.20 -18.08 6.44
N GLU A 190 28.46 -17.15 7.35
CA GLU A 190 29.79 -16.88 7.90
C GLU A 190 30.07 -17.70 9.18
N GLY A 191 29.07 -18.46 9.66
CA GLY A 191 29.13 -19.27 10.87
C GLY A 191 28.87 -18.47 12.14
N LYS A 192 28.28 -17.27 12.05
CA LYS A 192 27.88 -16.49 13.22
C LYS A 192 26.54 -17.01 13.72
N LEU A 193 26.44 -17.22 15.04
CA LEU A 193 25.25 -17.77 15.66
C LEU A 193 24.10 -16.75 15.65
N GLN A 194 22.96 -17.17 15.10
CA GLN A 194 21.71 -16.39 15.01
C GLN A 194 20.70 -16.83 16.09
N PHE A 195 20.67 -18.14 16.37
CA PHE A 195 19.88 -18.73 17.44
C PHE A 195 20.67 -19.83 18.14
N VAL A 196 20.50 -19.96 19.45
CA VAL A 196 20.98 -21.09 20.26
C VAL A 196 19.96 -21.37 21.35
N ASN A 197 19.70 -22.64 21.65
CA ASN A 197 18.83 -23.00 22.76
C ASN A 197 19.57 -22.95 24.12
N ARG A 198 18.83 -22.97 25.23
CA ARG A 198 19.40 -22.96 26.58
C ARG A 198 20.41 -24.10 26.83
N ASN A 199 20.18 -25.27 26.24
CA ASN A 199 21.07 -26.41 26.41
C ASN A 199 22.47 -26.14 25.83
N ALA A 200 22.56 -25.42 24.71
CA ALA A 200 23.84 -25.00 24.15
C ALA A 200 24.65 -24.13 25.12
N PHE A 201 24.00 -23.17 25.80
CA PHE A 201 24.67 -22.34 26.82
C PHE A 201 25.19 -23.19 27.98
N ASN A 202 24.40 -24.15 28.46
CA ASN A 202 24.81 -25.05 29.53
C ASN A 202 26.00 -25.94 29.14
N ASN A 203 26.00 -26.46 27.91
CA ASN A 203 27.01 -27.39 27.43
C ASN A 203 28.34 -26.72 27.09
N PHE A 204 28.30 -25.53 26.49
CA PHE A 204 29.49 -24.84 26.00
C PHE A 204 29.96 -23.68 26.89
N GLY A 205 29.20 -23.33 27.94
CA GLY A 205 29.59 -22.32 28.91
C GLY A 205 29.50 -20.87 28.43
N TYR A 206 28.87 -20.64 27.28
CA TYR A 206 28.61 -19.30 26.75
C TYR A 206 27.32 -18.71 27.31
N THR A 207 27.16 -17.39 27.16
CA THR A 207 25.97 -16.66 27.59
C THR A 207 25.29 -15.97 26.42
N GLN A 208 24.04 -15.53 26.64
CA GLN A 208 23.32 -14.63 25.73
C GLN A 208 24.13 -13.37 25.40
N GLN A 209 24.98 -12.89 26.33
CA GLN A 209 25.82 -11.72 26.08
C GLN A 209 26.95 -12.01 25.09
N ASP A 210 27.49 -13.23 25.08
CA ASP A 210 28.51 -13.64 24.12
C ASP A 210 27.90 -13.77 22.72
N LEU A 211 26.68 -14.31 22.62
CA LEU A 211 25.91 -14.32 21.37
C LEU A 211 25.74 -12.91 20.80
N LYS A 212 25.33 -11.93 21.63
CA LYS A 212 25.17 -10.52 21.22
C LYS A 212 26.48 -9.87 20.75
N LYS A 213 27.64 -10.35 21.22
CA LYS A 213 28.96 -9.89 20.75
C LYS A 213 29.36 -10.52 19.42
N GLY A 214 28.54 -11.41 18.86
CA GLY A 214 28.78 -12.08 17.58
C GLY A 214 29.57 -13.38 17.69
N LEU A 215 29.30 -14.19 18.73
CA LEU A 215 29.90 -15.51 18.89
C LEU A 215 29.71 -16.38 17.63
N SER A 216 30.78 -17.02 17.18
CA SER A 216 30.77 -17.93 16.04
C SER A 216 30.69 -19.38 16.50
N SER A 217 30.06 -20.25 15.70
CA SER A 217 30.08 -21.70 15.95
C SER A 217 31.53 -22.25 15.94
N PHE A 218 32.43 -21.63 15.17
CA PHE A 218 33.85 -22.01 15.14
C PHE A 218 34.58 -21.70 16.46
N ASP A 219 34.07 -20.79 17.30
CA ASP A 219 34.66 -20.50 18.61
C ASP A 219 34.52 -21.69 19.58
N MET A 220 33.49 -22.52 19.37
CA MET A 220 33.20 -23.74 20.13
C MET A 220 34.11 -24.91 19.71
N ILE A 221 34.84 -24.79 18.59
CA ILE A 221 35.76 -25.79 18.08
C ILE A 221 37.17 -25.49 18.59
N VAL A 222 37.90 -26.53 18.99
CA VAL A 222 39.30 -26.39 19.42
C VAL A 222 40.16 -25.75 18.33
N PRO A 223 41.10 -24.83 18.66
CA PRO A 223 41.78 -23.99 17.66
C PRO A 223 42.42 -24.74 16.49
N LYS A 224 42.97 -25.93 16.73
CA LYS A 224 43.61 -26.76 15.70
C LYS A 224 42.63 -27.29 14.63
N ASP A 225 41.34 -27.39 14.94
CA ASP A 225 40.33 -28.01 14.08
C ASP A 225 39.39 -26.97 13.43
N ARG A 226 39.61 -25.66 13.69
CA ARG A 226 38.77 -24.58 13.15
C ARG A 226 38.91 -24.42 11.64
N GLU A 227 40.13 -24.36 11.12
CA GLU A 227 40.36 -24.25 9.67
C GLU A 227 39.84 -25.48 8.90
N PRO A 228 40.12 -26.73 9.33
CA PRO A 228 39.48 -27.91 8.75
C PRO A 228 37.95 -27.85 8.77
N ALA A 229 37.36 -27.35 9.86
CA ALA A 229 35.90 -27.20 9.95
C ALA A 229 35.36 -26.16 8.96
N ARG A 230 36.05 -25.01 8.77
CA ARG A 230 35.67 -24.00 7.77
C ARG A 230 35.69 -24.57 6.35
N ASP A 231 36.75 -25.30 6.01
CA ASP A 231 36.88 -25.96 4.71
C ASP A 231 35.75 -26.97 4.48
N ASN A 232 35.39 -27.73 5.52
CA ASN A 232 34.29 -28.69 5.44
C ASN A 232 32.93 -28.00 5.25
N VAL A 233 32.68 -26.88 5.93
CA VAL A 233 31.46 -26.08 5.72
C VAL A 233 31.41 -25.53 4.29
N ALA A 234 32.53 -25.01 3.77
CA ALA A 234 32.61 -24.51 2.40
C ALA A 234 32.29 -25.59 1.35
N LYS A 235 32.77 -26.82 1.56
CA LYS A 235 32.45 -27.99 0.71
C LYS A 235 30.97 -28.38 0.77
N ILE A 236 30.37 -28.37 1.97
CA ILE A 236 28.93 -28.65 2.13
C ILE A 236 28.10 -27.60 1.38
N LEU A 237 28.47 -26.32 1.50
CA LEU A 237 27.79 -25.21 0.81
C LEU A 237 27.94 -25.26 -0.71
N SER A 238 29.04 -25.82 -1.24
CA SER A 238 29.22 -26.05 -2.68
C SER A 238 28.49 -27.29 -3.21
N GLY A 239 27.80 -28.04 -2.34
CA GLY A 239 27.05 -29.25 -2.69
C GLY A 239 27.91 -30.52 -2.71
N GLU A 240 29.18 -30.46 -2.30
CA GLU A 240 30.01 -31.64 -2.10
C GLU A 240 29.62 -32.35 -0.80
N LYS A 241 29.40 -33.67 -0.86
CA LYS A 241 29.14 -34.47 0.35
C LYS A 241 30.41 -34.49 1.21
N SER A 242 30.40 -33.77 2.32
CA SER A 242 31.43 -33.91 3.34
C SER A 242 31.23 -35.25 4.07
N GLY A 243 32.19 -36.15 3.91
CA GLY A 243 32.24 -37.40 4.66
C GLY A 243 32.67 -37.13 6.09
N ILE A 244 31.71 -37.12 7.01
CA ILE A 244 32.03 -37.31 8.43
C ILE A 244 32.00 -38.82 8.66
N ASN A 245 33.14 -39.48 8.44
CA ASN A 245 33.56 -40.75 9.04
C ASN A 245 34.84 -41.25 8.35
N GLU A 246 36.00 -40.92 8.94
CA GLU A 246 37.09 -41.87 9.22
C GLU A 246 37.71 -41.49 10.57
#